data_AF-A0A077B0X7-F1
#
_entry.id   AF-A0A077B0X7-F1
#
_cell.length_a   1.000
_cell.length_b   1.000
_cell.length_c   1.000
_cell.angle_alpha   90.00
_cell.angle_beta   90.00
_cell.angle_gamma   90.00
#
_symmetry.space_group_name_H-M   'P 1'
#
loop_
_entity.id
_entity.type
_entity.pdbx_description
1 polymer ?
#
loop_
_entity_poly.entity_id
_entity_poly.type
_entity_poly.pdbx_seq_one_letter_code
_entity_poly.pdbx_strand_id
1 'polypeptide(L)'
;MKPKRPACGLCGETGNLTKTPCCNDWICDDADKYVLFSYKTSSCYRNHDRYTLCSYHHKEDHSGKWQDCAECKNDFQLENYVDFATNDFNFEKLANLPKVTIKCVNCGFESNSMQDFSFQTSNSFYCNKKKCQKTIMSY
;
A
#
# COMPACT_ATOMS: atom_id res chain seq x y z
N MET A 1 -24.48 -12.36 24.45
CA MET A 1 -23.82 -11.22 23.77
C MET A 1 -24.36 -11.16 22.34
N LYS A 2 -24.81 -9.99 21.86
CA LYS A 2 -25.16 -9.84 20.43
C LYS A 2 -23.84 -9.88 19.63
N PRO A 3 -23.76 -10.62 18.50
CA PRO A 3 -22.56 -10.59 17.68
C PRO A 3 -22.31 -9.16 17.22
N LYS A 4 -21.07 -8.66 17.40
CA LYS A 4 -20.66 -7.38 16.81
C LYS A 4 -20.83 -7.51 15.29
N ARG A 5 -21.49 -6.51 14.69
CA ARG A 5 -21.58 -6.44 13.23
C ARG A 5 -20.15 -6.40 12.66
N PRO A 6 -19.87 -7.10 11.55
CA PRO A 6 -18.59 -6.99 10.89
C PRO A 6 -18.34 -5.54 10.45
N ALA A 7 -17.08 -5.13 10.52
CA ALA A 7 -16.58 -3.82 10.13
C ALA A 7 -15.26 -3.99 9.38
N CYS A 8 -14.96 -3.06 8.47
CA CYS A 8 -13.69 -3.01 7.77
C CYS A 8 -12.55 -2.82 8.78
N GLY A 9 -11.55 -3.70 8.77
CA GLY A 9 -10.44 -3.60 9.70
C GLY A 9 -9.46 -2.45 9.42
N LEU A 10 -9.56 -1.80 8.25
CA LEU A 10 -8.71 -0.65 7.90
C LEU A 10 -9.38 0.71 8.20
N CYS A 11 -10.66 0.87 7.85
CA CYS A 11 -11.36 2.16 8.00
C CYS A 11 -12.51 2.15 9.03
N GLY A 12 -12.92 0.98 9.53
CA GLY A 12 -14.00 0.85 10.51
C GLY A 12 -15.42 0.90 9.95
N GLU A 13 -15.59 1.15 8.64
CA GLU A 13 -16.90 1.18 7.99
C GLU A 13 -17.61 -0.18 8.06
N THR A 14 -18.95 -0.17 8.10
CA THR A 14 -19.75 -1.41 8.25
C THR A 14 -20.55 -1.77 7.00
N GLY A 15 -20.53 -0.91 5.98
CA GLY A 15 -21.22 -1.11 4.71
C GLY A 15 -20.32 -1.75 3.65
N ASN A 16 -20.93 -2.53 2.76
CA ASN A 16 -20.31 -3.16 1.59
C ASN A 16 -18.98 -3.85 1.91
N LEU A 17 -19.04 -4.87 2.77
CA LEU A 17 -17.86 -5.60 3.23
C LEU A 17 -17.69 -6.91 2.47
N THR A 18 -16.44 -7.21 2.12
CA THR A 18 -15.98 -8.51 1.64
C THR A 18 -14.86 -9.02 2.54
N LYS A 19 -14.34 -10.21 2.24
CA LYS A 19 -13.15 -10.75 2.89
C LYS A 19 -11.96 -10.79 1.94
N THR A 20 -10.79 -10.48 2.46
CA THR A 20 -9.55 -10.61 1.68
C THR A 20 -9.21 -12.10 1.46
N PRO A 21 -8.83 -12.51 0.24
CA PRO A 21 -8.40 -13.88 -0.03
C PRO A 21 -7.13 -14.27 0.74
N CYS A 22 -6.22 -13.31 0.93
CA CYS A 22 -4.89 -13.54 1.50
C CYS A 22 -4.86 -13.69 3.03
N CYS A 23 -5.71 -12.97 3.78
CA CYS A 23 -5.70 -12.98 5.25
C CYS A 23 -7.10 -13.16 5.89
N ASN A 24 -8.16 -13.30 5.10
CA ASN A 24 -9.53 -13.56 5.56
C ASN A 24 -10.11 -12.48 6.50
N ASP A 25 -9.61 -11.24 6.37
CA ASP A 25 -10.06 -10.08 7.13
C ASP A 25 -11.21 -9.35 6.43
N TRP A 26 -12.12 -8.77 7.22
CA TRP A 26 -13.21 -7.94 6.71
C TRP A 26 -12.68 -6.61 6.17
N ILE A 27 -13.07 -6.27 4.95
CA ILE A 27 -12.60 -5.08 4.26
C ILE A 27 -13.70 -4.48 3.38
N CYS A 28 -13.69 -3.16 3.16
CA CYS A 28 -14.61 -2.53 2.23
C CYS A 28 -14.35 -3.00 0.79
N ASP A 29 -15.42 -3.43 0.13
CA ASP A 29 -15.45 -3.80 -1.28
C ASP A 29 -16.01 -2.66 -2.13
N ASP A 30 -15.28 -1.55 -2.20
CA ASP A 30 -15.67 -0.35 -2.95
C ASP A 30 -14.80 -0.14 -4.20
N ALA A 31 -14.13 -1.20 -4.67
CA ALA A 31 -13.28 -1.15 -5.86
C ALA A 31 -14.06 -0.79 -7.13
N ASP A 32 -15.33 -1.19 -7.22
CA ASP A 32 -16.27 -0.86 -8.29
C ASP A 32 -16.66 0.63 -8.33
N LYS A 33 -16.49 1.35 -7.21
CA LYS A 33 -16.74 2.79 -7.07
C LYS A 33 -15.49 3.64 -7.27
N TYR A 34 -14.35 3.02 -7.58
CA TYR A 34 -13.11 3.74 -7.81
C TYR A 34 -13.19 4.58 -9.10
N VAL A 35 -13.24 5.90 -8.94
CA VAL A 35 -13.14 6.83 -10.06
C VAL A 35 -11.67 7.00 -10.44
N LEU A 36 -11.29 6.64 -11.67
CA LEU A 36 -9.95 6.88 -12.21
C LEU A 36 -9.54 8.35 -12.00
N PHE A 37 -8.29 8.58 -11.59
CA PHE A 37 -7.71 9.91 -11.31
C PHE A 37 -8.33 10.68 -10.13
N SER A 38 -9.14 10.03 -9.27
CA SER A 38 -9.71 10.70 -8.10
C SER A 38 -8.74 10.81 -6.91
N TYR A 39 -7.63 10.04 -6.91
CA TYR A 39 -6.66 9.95 -5.82
C TYR A 39 -7.26 9.67 -4.44
N LYS A 40 -8.53 9.25 -4.36
CA LYS A 40 -9.17 8.95 -3.10
C LYS A 40 -8.60 7.66 -2.53
N THR A 41 -8.33 7.67 -1.23
CA THR A 41 -8.02 6.48 -0.42
C THR A 41 -9.26 5.58 -0.21
N SER A 42 -10.41 5.94 -0.79
CA SER A 42 -11.63 5.14 -0.87
C SER A 42 -11.43 4.00 -1.87
N SER A 43 -10.79 2.93 -1.41
CA SER A 43 -10.85 1.56 -1.96
C SER A 43 -9.99 0.67 -1.07
N CYS A 44 -10.45 0.34 0.14
CA CYS A 44 -9.63 -0.40 1.11
C CYS A 44 -9.15 -1.72 0.49
N TYR A 45 -10.07 -2.49 -0.13
CA TYR A 45 -9.72 -3.73 -0.81
C TYR A 45 -8.65 -3.52 -1.88
N ARG A 46 -8.87 -2.59 -2.82
CA ARG A 46 -7.93 -2.34 -3.92
C ARG A 46 -6.54 -1.93 -3.43
N ASN A 47 -6.47 -1.09 -2.40
CA ASN A 47 -5.18 -0.62 -1.89
C ASN A 47 -4.47 -1.73 -1.12
N HIS A 48 -5.19 -2.53 -0.34
CA HIS A 48 -4.64 -3.74 0.27
C HIS A 48 -4.11 -4.71 -0.78
N ASP A 49 -4.91 -4.94 -1.83
CA ASP A 49 -4.62 -5.85 -2.93
C ASP A 49 -3.40 -5.44 -3.77
N ARG A 50 -3.15 -4.13 -3.91
CA ARG A 50 -2.08 -3.58 -4.76
C ARG A 50 -0.79 -3.26 -4.00
N TYR A 51 -0.88 -2.90 -2.72
CA TYR A 51 0.22 -2.24 -2.01
C TYR A 51 0.60 -2.96 -0.71
N THR A 52 0.33 -4.25 -0.58
CA THR A 52 0.76 -5.03 0.60
C THR A 52 1.51 -6.28 0.20
N LEU A 53 2.51 -6.65 1.00
CA LEU A 53 3.22 -7.92 0.82
C LEU A 53 2.30 -9.11 1.08
N CYS A 54 1.33 -8.98 1.99
CA CYS A 54 0.35 -10.03 2.26
C CYS A 54 -0.44 -10.43 1.00
N SER A 55 -0.94 -9.44 0.25
CA SER A 55 -1.67 -9.72 -1.00
C SER A 55 -0.74 -10.23 -2.10
N TYR A 56 0.44 -9.64 -2.26
CA TYR A 56 1.43 -10.11 -3.25
C TYR A 56 1.84 -11.56 -3.01
N HIS A 57 2.20 -11.89 -1.77
CA HIS A 57 2.57 -13.25 -1.35
C HIS A 57 1.49 -14.29 -1.71
N HIS A 58 0.22 -13.94 -1.53
CA HIS A 58 -0.89 -14.82 -1.87
C HIS A 58 -1.08 -14.99 -3.38
N LYS A 59 -0.92 -13.91 -4.16
CA LYS A 59 -1.12 -13.93 -5.62
C LYS A 59 -0.04 -14.72 -6.36
N GLU A 60 1.19 -14.62 -5.87
CA GLU A 60 2.33 -15.38 -6.41
C GLU A 60 2.41 -16.81 -5.85
N ASP A 61 1.46 -17.20 -4.99
CA ASP A 61 1.37 -18.53 -4.37
C ASP A 61 2.66 -18.93 -3.62
N HIS A 62 3.29 -17.95 -2.97
CA HIS A 62 4.50 -18.18 -2.18
C HIS A 62 4.19 -19.03 -0.94
N SER A 63 5.09 -19.94 -0.61
CA SER A 63 4.92 -20.82 0.55
C SER A 63 5.20 -20.11 1.88
N GLY A 64 4.54 -20.57 2.96
CA GLY A 64 4.79 -20.06 4.31
C GLY A 64 4.14 -18.71 4.61
N LYS A 65 4.72 -17.98 5.57
CA LYS A 65 4.25 -16.65 5.99
C LYS A 65 4.92 -15.56 5.17
N TRP A 66 4.16 -14.57 4.74
CA TRP A 66 4.69 -13.43 3.98
C TRP A 66 5.76 -12.65 4.76
N GLN A 67 5.65 -12.61 6.10
CA GLN A 67 6.60 -11.95 6.99
C GLN A 67 8.03 -12.52 6.90
N ASP A 68 8.13 -13.82 6.60
CA ASP A 68 9.39 -14.57 6.55
C ASP A 68 9.78 -14.93 5.10
N CYS A 69 9.01 -14.47 4.11
CA CYS A 69 9.16 -14.88 2.72
C CYS A 69 10.34 -14.14 2.05
N ALA A 70 11.37 -14.91 1.69
CA ALA A 70 12.55 -14.37 1.02
C ALA A 70 12.24 -13.84 -0.40
N GLU A 71 11.30 -14.46 -1.11
CA GLU A 71 10.86 -14.03 -2.45
C GLU A 71 10.21 -12.65 -2.36
N CYS A 72 9.23 -12.49 -1.45
CA CYS A 72 8.61 -11.19 -1.15
C CYS A 72 9.63 -10.09 -0.75
N LYS A 73 10.75 -10.45 -0.14
CA LYS A 73 11.81 -9.50 0.21
C LYS A 73 12.68 -9.11 -0.99
N ASN A 74 12.92 -10.03 -1.92
CA ASN A 74 13.87 -9.86 -3.01
C ASN A 74 13.23 -9.29 -4.28
N ASP A 75 11.91 -9.41 -4.45
CA ASP A 75 11.21 -8.96 -5.65
C ASP A 75 10.99 -7.43 -5.72
N PHE A 76 11.28 -6.72 -4.63
CA PHE A 76 11.09 -5.28 -4.54
C PHE A 76 12.38 -4.55 -4.16
N GLN A 77 12.51 -3.32 -4.65
CA GLN A 77 13.48 -2.36 -4.10
C GLN A 77 13.18 -2.12 -2.61
N LEU A 78 14.21 -1.82 -1.82
CA LEU A 78 14.11 -1.70 -0.36
C LEU A 78 13.01 -0.72 0.08
N GLU A 79 12.86 0.40 -0.61
CA GLU A 79 11.83 1.41 -0.35
C GLU A 79 10.42 0.85 -0.53
N ASN A 80 10.18 0.11 -1.60
CA ASN A 80 8.89 -0.52 -1.88
C ASN A 80 8.63 -1.69 -0.92
N TYR A 81 9.64 -2.51 -0.62
CA TYR A 81 9.53 -3.60 0.36
C TYR A 81 9.12 -3.07 1.74
N VAL A 82 9.80 -2.02 2.22
CA VAL A 82 9.50 -1.41 3.53
C VAL A 82 8.12 -0.77 3.52
N ASP A 83 7.72 -0.06 2.47
CA ASP A 83 6.38 0.52 2.38
C ASP A 83 5.29 -0.55 2.35
N PHE A 84 5.39 -1.55 1.47
CA PHE A 84 4.38 -2.60 1.33
C PHE A 84 4.22 -3.44 2.59
N ALA A 85 5.26 -3.50 3.42
CA ALA A 85 5.25 -4.17 4.72
C ALA A 85 4.67 -3.33 5.87
N THR A 86 4.54 -2.00 5.73
CA THR A 86 4.27 -1.10 6.86
C THR A 86 3.21 -0.02 6.62
N ASN A 87 2.77 0.17 5.38
CA ASN A 87 1.79 1.20 5.05
C ASN A 87 0.41 0.92 5.66
N ASP A 88 -0.48 1.90 5.57
CA ASP A 88 -1.80 1.88 6.23
C ASP A 88 -2.84 0.96 5.57
N PHE A 89 -2.45 0.23 4.52
CA PHE A 89 -3.30 -0.79 3.91
C PHE A 89 -3.06 -2.19 4.51
N ASN A 90 -2.11 -2.31 5.44
CA ASN A 90 -1.80 -3.55 6.12
C ASN A 90 -2.67 -3.75 7.38
N PHE A 91 -3.24 -4.95 7.53
CA PHE A 91 -3.85 -5.39 8.80
C PHE A 91 -2.79 -5.76 9.84
N GLU A 92 -1.64 -6.26 9.40
CA GLU A 92 -0.46 -6.55 10.21
C GLU A 92 0.77 -5.90 9.59
N LYS A 93 1.55 -5.17 10.38
CA LYS A 93 2.75 -4.46 9.92
C LYS A 93 4.00 -5.15 10.43
N LEU A 94 5.01 -5.33 9.58
CA LEU A 94 6.30 -5.87 9.99
C LEU A 94 7.01 -4.89 10.94
N ALA A 95 7.56 -5.43 12.02
CA ALA A 95 8.41 -4.69 12.95
C ALA A 95 9.89 -4.75 12.53
N ASN A 96 10.70 -3.83 13.06
CA ASN A 96 12.16 -3.85 12.94
C ASN A 96 12.72 -3.82 11.51
N LEU A 97 11.99 -3.21 10.58
CA LEU A 97 12.49 -3.01 9.22
C LEU A 97 13.55 -1.90 9.13
N PRO A 98 14.44 -1.96 8.13
CA PRO A 98 15.38 -0.87 7.86
C PRO A 98 14.64 0.45 7.66
N LYS A 99 15.18 1.54 8.24
CA LYS A 99 14.67 2.88 7.95
C LYS A 99 15.12 3.28 6.56
N VAL A 100 14.16 3.53 5.68
CA VAL A 100 14.39 4.09 4.34
C VAL A 100 14.07 5.57 4.37
N THR A 101 14.94 6.37 3.77
CA THR A 101 14.69 7.79 3.52
C THR A 101 14.69 8.00 2.02
N ILE A 102 13.52 8.32 1.50
CA ILE A 102 13.27 8.55 0.08
C ILE A 102 13.43 10.04 -0.19
N LYS A 103 14.12 10.40 -1.27
CA LYS A 103 14.39 11.80 -1.64
C LYS A 103 13.78 12.16 -2.98
N CYS A 104 13.05 13.26 -3.01
CA CYS A 104 12.49 13.82 -4.23
C CYS A 104 13.60 14.43 -5.10
N VAL A 105 13.74 13.94 -6.33
CA VAL A 105 14.76 14.43 -7.26
C VAL A 105 14.56 15.91 -7.63
N ASN A 106 13.31 16.36 -7.73
CA ASN A 106 13.00 17.73 -8.17
C ASN A 106 13.22 18.80 -7.08
N CYS A 107 13.14 18.45 -5.80
CA CYS A 107 13.21 19.48 -4.74
C CYS A 107 13.93 19.09 -3.47
N GLY A 108 14.52 17.90 -3.41
CA GLY A 108 15.26 17.40 -2.26
C GLY A 108 14.41 17.13 -1.02
N PHE A 109 13.08 17.14 -1.13
CA PHE A 109 12.19 16.72 -0.03
C PHE A 109 12.48 15.28 0.35
N GLU A 110 12.64 15.02 1.64
CA GLU A 110 12.91 13.70 2.20
C GLU A 110 11.73 13.24 3.05
N SER A 111 11.36 11.96 2.91
CA SER A 111 10.36 11.31 3.75
C SER A 111 10.69 9.82 3.91
N ASN A 112 10.18 9.22 4.97
CA ASN A 112 10.27 7.79 5.23
C ASN A 112 9.00 7.03 4.78
N SER A 113 8.08 7.69 4.07
CA SER A 113 6.84 7.11 3.56
C SER A 113 6.75 7.27 2.04
N MET A 114 6.51 6.17 1.33
CA MET A 114 6.28 6.20 -0.13
C MET A 114 4.99 6.97 -0.47
N GLN A 115 4.05 7.08 0.45
CA GLN A 115 2.79 7.79 0.22
C GLN A 115 2.98 9.30 -0.03
N ASP A 116 4.12 9.86 0.36
CA ASP A 116 4.47 11.25 0.07
C ASP A 116 4.98 11.48 -1.37
N PHE A 117 5.08 10.40 -2.16
CA PHE A 117 5.55 10.39 -3.55
C PHE A 117 4.47 9.84 -4.47
N SER A 118 4.11 10.60 -5.50
CA SER A 118 3.04 10.25 -6.44
C SER A 118 3.55 9.47 -7.65
N PHE A 119 4.85 9.58 -7.91
CA PHE A 119 5.46 9.01 -9.10
C PHE A 119 6.87 8.54 -8.79
N GLN A 120 7.22 7.40 -9.37
CA GLN A 120 8.56 6.86 -9.36
C GLN A 120 8.92 6.34 -10.75
N THR A 121 10.20 6.42 -11.09
CA THR A 121 10.82 5.65 -12.17
C THR A 121 11.67 4.54 -11.54
N SER A 122 12.39 3.76 -12.34
CA SER A 122 13.30 2.73 -11.81
C SER A 122 14.35 3.27 -10.83
N ASN A 123 14.73 4.55 -10.93
CA ASN A 123 15.85 5.15 -10.19
C ASN A 123 15.51 6.48 -9.51
N SER A 124 14.25 6.94 -9.48
CA SER A 124 13.93 8.29 -9.01
C SER A 124 12.51 8.41 -8.47
N PHE A 125 12.36 9.20 -7.41
CA PHE A 125 11.09 9.48 -6.75
C PHE A 125 10.71 10.95 -6.85
N TYR A 126 9.40 11.22 -6.97
CA TYR A 126 8.86 12.56 -7.13
C TYR A 126 7.73 12.83 -6.13
N CYS A 127 7.96 13.77 -5.22
CA CYS A 127 7.03 14.05 -4.11
C CYS A 127 5.75 14.76 -4.56
N ASN A 128 4.69 14.64 -3.76
CA ASN A 128 3.35 15.19 -3.99
C ASN A 128 3.25 16.72 -4.07
N LYS A 129 4.34 17.45 -3.82
CA LYS A 129 4.35 18.94 -3.88
C LYS A 129 3.98 19.41 -5.28
N LYS A 130 3.01 20.32 -5.40
CA LYS A 130 2.49 20.87 -6.68
C LYS A 130 3.59 21.24 -7.68
N LYS A 131 4.68 21.87 -7.22
CA LYS A 131 5.81 22.26 -8.08
C LYS A 131 6.52 21.07 -8.74
N CYS A 132 6.54 19.91 -8.08
CA CYS A 132 7.17 18.69 -8.57
C CYS A 132 6.24 17.87 -9.48
N GLN A 133 4.93 18.04 -9.34
CA GLN A 133 3.92 17.34 -10.16
C GLN A 133 3.79 17.93 -11.57
N LYS A 134 3.89 19.27 -11.69
CA LYS A 134 3.84 19.94 -13.01
C LYS A 134 4.96 19.51 -13.95
N THR A 135 6.14 19.24 -13.40
CA THR A 135 7.33 18.85 -14.17
C THR A 135 7.21 17.46 -14.81
N ILE A 136 6.40 16.56 -14.22
CA ILE A 136 6.27 15.16 -14.67
C ILE A 136 5.30 15.05 -15.85
N MET A 137 4.25 15.89 -15.89
CA MET A 137 3.22 15.87 -16.93
C MET A 137 3.60 16.62 -18.23
N SER A 138 4.87 17.00 -18.38
CA SER A 138 5.36 17.79 -19.51
C SER A 138 6.09 16.95 -20.57
N TYR A 139 6.10 15.61 -20.42
CA TYR A 139 6.66 14.64 -21.35
C TYR A 139 5.55 13.77 -21.94
#